data_AF-A0A523VJ08-F1
#
_entry.id   AF-A0A523VJ08-F1
#
_cell.length_a   1.000
_cell.length_b   1.000
_cell.length_c   1.000
_cell.angle_alpha   90.00
_cell.angle_beta   90.00
_cell.angle_gamma   90.00
#
_symmetry.space_group_name_H-M   'P 1'
#
loop_
_entity.id
_entity.type
_entity.pdbx_description
1 polymer ?
#
loop_
_entity_poly.entity_id
_entity_poly.type
_entity_poly.pdbx_seq_one_letter_code
_entity_poly.pdbx_strand_id
1 'polypeptide(L)'
;MEGNVYVTDVGKQHRIVILSTDGELKKVFGKKKRVVNIKKDGGYFFFPNDIAIQRKSFKSKETERIYVSDSNNKRIQAFDKDGNFKAIIAIGGLPRGIAFNNKVKRLFAVDALGHKINVYDDSGHYQLTFGKQGRDKSSLMYPNDIALLGDNEDDIVITDRQNKRVQLFSTSISLPRLFQLLRPLLPLLPLPLFLLLFLLVASRKKKYIVSDCFIDEVLTTGRLDDFIFEKKKYHITPYIEDFLAKENIAERFLNKLKHNRKVSRSTLVKIMDMYKVDENHAEILALAYRRFIYHPVLLCCNDKLLKAAHELGIDAQTPEVFFGEVKGH
;
A
#
# COMPACT_ATOMS: atom_id res chain seq x y z
N MET A 1 14.50 -4.39 24.92
CA MET A 1 14.94 -5.59 24.15
C MET A 1 16.32 -5.46 23.48
N GLU A 2 17.04 -4.34 23.63
CA GLU A 2 18.36 -4.13 23.03
C GLU A 2 19.45 -5.06 23.61
N GLY A 3 20.47 -5.36 22.79
CA GLY A 3 21.59 -6.21 23.19
C GLY A 3 21.24 -7.69 23.39
N ASN A 4 20.14 -8.16 22.79
CA ASN A 4 19.72 -9.55 22.85
C ASN A 4 19.62 -10.17 21.45
N VAL A 5 19.92 -11.47 21.36
CA VAL A 5 19.67 -12.30 20.18
C VAL A 5 18.47 -13.20 20.46
N TYR A 6 17.47 -13.18 19.57
CA TYR A 6 16.25 -13.97 19.69
C TYR A 6 16.30 -15.11 18.68
N VAL A 7 16.07 -16.34 19.15
CA VAL A 7 16.24 -17.56 18.35
C VAL A 7 15.01 -18.43 18.44
N THR A 8 14.54 -18.92 17.30
CA THR A 8 13.55 -19.99 17.22
C THR A 8 14.24 -21.35 17.37
N ASP A 9 14.04 -22.01 18.50
CA ASP A 9 14.51 -23.38 18.73
C ASP A 9 13.44 -24.36 18.23
N VAL A 10 13.60 -24.81 16.98
CA VAL A 10 12.74 -25.80 16.31
C VAL A 10 13.17 -27.26 16.57
N GLY A 11 14.01 -27.50 17.58
CA GLY A 11 14.48 -28.83 17.95
C GLY A 11 13.39 -29.69 18.62
N LYS A 12 13.74 -30.48 19.62
CA LYS A 12 12.76 -31.34 20.30
C LYS A 12 11.68 -30.55 21.05
N GLN A 13 11.99 -29.33 21.50
CA GLN A 13 11.16 -28.59 22.46
C GLN A 13 10.29 -27.45 21.87
N HIS A 14 10.53 -26.99 20.63
CA HIS A 14 9.83 -25.89 19.95
C HIS A 14 9.54 -24.69 20.87
N ARG A 15 10.50 -23.77 20.95
CA ARG A 15 10.50 -22.66 21.92
C ARG A 15 11.29 -21.48 21.39
N ILE A 16 11.23 -20.37 22.11
CA ILE A 16 12.02 -19.18 21.83
C ILE A 16 13.12 -19.07 22.88
N VAL A 17 14.33 -18.82 22.41
CA VAL A 17 15.53 -18.65 23.22
C VAL A 17 16.00 -17.22 23.05
N ILE A 18 16.29 -16.54 24.17
CA ILE A 18 16.84 -15.19 24.20
C ILE A 18 18.23 -15.30 24.79
N LEU A 19 19.22 -14.88 24.01
CA LEU A 19 20.63 -14.83 24.39
C LEU A 19 21.09 -13.38 24.53
N SER A 20 22.19 -13.14 25.25
CA SER A 20 22.96 -11.90 25.09
C SER A 20 23.70 -11.91 23.75
N THR A 21 24.24 -10.76 23.35
CA THR A 21 25.15 -10.68 22.20
C THR A 21 26.41 -11.51 22.35
N ASP A 22 26.81 -11.83 23.59
CA ASP A 22 27.96 -12.68 23.90
C ASP A 22 27.59 -14.18 23.89
N GLY A 23 26.33 -14.53 23.62
CA GLY A 23 25.85 -15.90 23.54
C GLY A 23 25.30 -16.48 24.84
N GLU A 24 25.30 -15.72 25.93
CA GLU A 24 24.80 -16.19 27.24
C GLU A 24 23.29 -16.35 27.25
N LEU A 25 22.80 -17.46 27.80
CA LEU A 25 21.37 -17.73 27.89
C LEU A 25 20.69 -16.79 28.90
N LYS A 26 19.80 -15.92 28.41
CA LYS A 26 19.02 -15.01 29.26
C LYS A 26 17.65 -15.58 29.60
N LYS A 27 16.96 -16.14 28.61
CA LYS A 27 15.57 -16.58 28.80
C LYS A 27 15.14 -17.63 27.78
N VAL A 28 14.19 -18.45 28.19
CA VAL A 28 13.49 -19.40 27.32
C VAL A 28 12.00 -19.30 27.60
N PHE A 29 11.18 -19.29 26.57
CA PHE A 29 9.72 -19.39 26.72
C PHE A 29 9.08 -20.18 25.58
N GLY A 30 7.89 -20.69 25.85
CA GLY A 30 7.13 -21.50 24.92
C GLY A 30 7.32 -23.01 25.11
N LYS A 31 6.35 -23.79 24.63
CA LYS A 31 6.37 -25.26 24.68
C LYS A 31 5.88 -25.87 23.37
N LYS A 32 6.45 -27.00 22.97
CA LYS A 32 5.97 -27.76 21.81
C LYS A 32 4.55 -28.26 21.99
N LYS A 33 3.64 -27.85 21.12
CA LYS A 33 2.31 -28.45 20.94
C LYS A 33 1.73 -28.02 19.59
N ARG A 34 1.22 -28.99 18.84
CA ARG A 34 0.35 -28.73 17.69
C ARG A 34 -1.05 -28.42 18.22
N VAL A 35 -1.56 -27.23 17.93
CA VAL A 35 -2.88 -26.81 18.43
C VAL A 35 -3.98 -27.23 17.47
N VAL A 36 -5.17 -27.54 18.01
CA VAL A 36 -6.37 -27.82 17.22
C VAL A 36 -7.10 -26.53 16.87
N ASN A 37 -7.30 -25.66 17.87
CA ASN A 37 -7.89 -24.34 17.66
C ASN A 37 -6.79 -23.27 17.58
N ILE A 38 -6.57 -22.73 16.38
CA ILE A 38 -5.51 -21.75 16.12
C ILE A 38 -5.62 -20.47 16.96
N LYS A 39 -6.82 -20.14 17.45
CA LYS A 39 -7.11 -18.93 18.26
C LYS A 39 -6.97 -19.15 19.78
N LYS A 40 -6.63 -20.36 20.24
CA LYS A 40 -6.46 -20.69 21.67
C LYS A 40 -5.05 -21.21 21.95
N ASP A 41 -4.74 -21.53 23.21
CA ASP A 41 -3.45 -22.14 23.59
C ASP A 41 -2.23 -21.26 23.24
N GLY A 42 -2.24 -20.02 23.72
CA GLY A 42 -1.09 -19.11 23.62
C GLY A 42 0.13 -19.64 24.38
N GLY A 43 1.34 -19.38 23.87
CA GLY A 43 2.58 -19.88 24.45
C GLY A 43 2.95 -21.31 24.05
N TYR A 44 2.18 -21.93 23.16
CA TYR A 44 2.55 -23.20 22.53
C TYR A 44 2.99 -23.00 21.09
N PHE A 45 3.99 -23.76 20.65
CA PHE A 45 4.56 -23.65 19.31
C PHE A 45 4.64 -24.98 18.57
N PHE A 46 4.49 -24.91 17.25
CA PHE A 46 4.73 -26.01 16.34
C PHE A 46 5.45 -25.48 15.10
N PHE A 47 6.78 -25.67 15.07
CA PHE A 47 7.70 -25.11 14.08
C PHE A 47 7.63 -23.57 14.02
N PRO A 48 8.01 -22.88 15.11
CA PRO A 48 8.18 -21.44 15.06
C PRO A 48 9.34 -21.10 14.12
N ASN A 49 9.14 -20.28 13.09
CA ASN A 49 10.20 -20.04 12.09
C ASN A 49 10.91 -18.70 12.28
N ASP A 50 10.18 -17.62 12.57
CA ASP A 50 10.74 -16.28 12.57
C ASP A 50 10.19 -15.39 13.69
N ILE A 51 10.93 -14.32 14.00
CA ILE A 51 10.69 -13.40 15.12
C ILE A 51 10.78 -11.96 14.64
N ALA A 52 9.77 -11.15 14.95
CA ALA A 52 9.78 -9.71 14.73
C ALA A 52 9.60 -8.94 16.05
N ILE A 53 10.25 -7.79 16.16
CA ILE A 53 10.27 -7.00 17.41
C ILE A 53 9.58 -5.65 17.19
N GLN A 54 8.52 -5.41 17.97
CA GLN A 54 7.99 -4.06 18.21
C GLN A 54 8.75 -3.43 19.37
N ARG A 55 9.50 -2.39 19.06
CA ARG A 55 10.22 -1.55 20.01
C ARG A 55 9.31 -0.44 20.51
N LYS A 56 9.52 -0.06 21.76
CA LYS A 56 8.85 1.10 22.36
C LYS A 56 9.34 2.36 21.65
N SER A 57 8.41 3.21 21.23
CA SER A 57 8.75 4.56 20.76
C SER A 57 8.85 5.48 21.98
N PHE A 58 9.85 6.36 22.02
CA PHE A 58 9.98 7.40 23.05
C PHE A 58 8.72 8.28 23.20
N LYS A 59 7.88 8.34 22.15
CA LYS A 59 6.67 9.16 22.12
C LYS A 59 5.37 8.40 22.42
N SER A 60 5.37 7.07 22.56
CA SER A 60 4.14 6.29 22.72
C SER A 60 4.09 5.48 24.02
N LYS A 61 2.89 5.33 24.57
CA LYS A 61 2.60 4.50 25.76
C LYS A 61 2.65 2.99 25.46
N GLU A 62 3.02 2.59 24.25
CA GLU A 62 3.03 1.18 23.85
C GLU A 62 4.06 0.36 24.62
N THR A 63 3.75 -0.93 24.75
CA THR A 63 4.64 -1.94 25.32
C THR A 63 5.42 -2.62 24.21
N GLU A 64 6.70 -2.92 24.46
CA GLU A 64 7.50 -3.72 23.53
C GLU A 64 6.86 -5.11 23.35
N ARG A 65 6.81 -5.61 22.11
CA ARG A 65 6.25 -6.93 21.80
C ARG A 65 7.20 -7.77 20.95
N ILE A 66 7.21 -9.07 21.23
CA ILE A 66 7.87 -10.11 20.45
C ILE A 66 6.79 -10.82 19.65
N TYR A 67 6.84 -10.71 18.33
CA TYR A 67 5.99 -11.49 17.43
C TYR A 67 6.75 -12.74 17.00
N VAL A 68 6.07 -13.88 16.95
CA VAL A 68 6.65 -15.15 16.55
C VAL A 68 5.73 -15.82 15.53
N SER A 69 6.27 -16.18 14.36
CA SER A 69 5.52 -16.96 13.36
C SER A 69 5.47 -18.43 13.77
N ASP A 70 4.31 -18.88 14.21
CA ASP A 70 4.05 -20.26 14.64
C ASP A 70 3.50 -21.06 13.46
N SER A 71 4.40 -21.40 12.54
CA SER A 71 4.07 -21.73 11.14
C SER A 71 3.11 -22.91 11.02
N ASN A 72 3.40 -24.04 11.67
CA ASN A 72 2.56 -25.24 11.49
C ASN A 72 1.29 -25.20 12.36
N ASN A 73 1.17 -24.22 13.26
CA ASN A 73 -0.09 -23.85 13.91
C ASN A 73 -0.82 -22.71 13.17
N LYS A 74 -0.31 -22.24 12.02
CA LYS A 74 -0.95 -21.30 11.09
C LYS A 74 -1.34 -19.95 11.71
N ARG A 75 -0.49 -19.44 12.61
CA ARG A 75 -0.74 -18.22 13.37
C ARG A 75 0.55 -17.45 13.64
N ILE A 76 0.41 -16.19 14.03
CA ILE A 76 1.46 -15.43 14.70
C ILE A 76 1.02 -15.23 16.15
N GLN A 77 1.98 -15.29 17.07
CA GLN A 77 1.74 -15.00 18.49
C GLN A 77 2.54 -13.78 18.91
N ALA A 78 1.93 -12.91 19.72
CA ALA A 78 2.59 -11.76 20.34
C ALA A 78 2.83 -12.03 21.83
N PHE A 79 4.02 -11.68 22.30
CA PHE A 79 4.47 -11.78 23.68
C PHE A 79 5.00 -10.44 24.17
N ASP A 80 5.01 -10.20 25.47
CA ASP A 80 5.77 -9.07 26.02
C ASP A 80 7.28 -9.37 26.07
N LYS A 81 8.06 -8.36 26.47
CA LYS A 81 9.52 -8.49 26.69
C LYS A 81 9.91 -9.60 27.68
N ASP A 82 8.98 -10.01 28.53
CA ASP A 82 9.18 -11.04 29.53
C ASP A 82 8.68 -12.41 29.04
N GLY A 83 8.35 -12.56 27.75
CA GLY A 83 7.93 -13.82 27.16
C GLY A 83 6.53 -14.28 27.58
N ASN A 84 5.73 -13.41 28.22
CA ASN A 84 4.36 -13.74 28.56
C ASN A 84 3.48 -13.54 27.33
N PHE A 85 2.62 -14.52 27.06
CA PHE A 85 1.68 -14.49 25.96
C PHE A 85 0.71 -13.29 26.07
N LYS A 86 0.45 -12.62 24.94
CA LYS A 86 -0.49 -11.47 24.86
C LYS A 86 -1.60 -11.67 23.84
N ALA A 87 -1.29 -12.11 22.63
CA ALA A 87 -2.27 -12.17 21.56
C ALA A 87 -1.95 -13.22 20.49
N ILE A 88 -2.97 -13.63 19.75
CA ILE A 88 -2.88 -14.47 18.56
C ILE A 88 -3.40 -13.69 17.36
N ILE A 89 -2.66 -13.74 16.26
CA ILE A 89 -3.10 -13.31 14.94
C ILE A 89 -3.26 -14.57 14.09
N ALA A 90 -4.51 -14.93 13.77
CA ALA A 90 -4.80 -16.09 12.95
C ALA A 90 -4.58 -15.76 11.46
N ILE A 91 -3.73 -16.54 10.79
CA ILE A 91 -3.36 -16.28 9.39
C ILE A 91 -3.99 -17.33 8.44
N GLY A 92 -4.23 -18.56 8.90
CA GLY A 92 -4.84 -19.62 8.09
C GLY A 92 -3.93 -20.22 7.00
N GLY A 93 -2.88 -19.50 6.60
CA GLY A 93 -1.80 -19.94 5.71
C GLY A 93 -0.58 -20.53 6.45
N LEU A 94 0.59 -20.47 5.83
CA LEU A 94 1.87 -20.92 6.41
C LEU A 94 2.77 -19.71 6.67
N PRO A 95 2.61 -19.02 7.82
CA PRO A 95 3.40 -17.83 8.11
C PRO A 95 4.86 -18.22 8.29
N ARG A 96 5.77 -17.70 7.47
CA ARG A 96 7.22 -17.90 7.59
C ARG A 96 7.88 -16.62 8.11
N GLY A 97 8.58 -15.89 7.25
CA GLY A 97 9.17 -14.61 7.62
C GLY A 97 8.12 -13.59 8.06
N ILE A 98 8.47 -12.82 9.08
CA ILE A 98 7.68 -11.73 9.63
C ILE A 98 8.56 -10.52 9.88
N ALA A 99 8.04 -9.32 9.65
CA ALA A 99 8.74 -8.09 9.97
C ALA A 99 7.79 -7.05 10.54
N PHE A 100 8.22 -6.31 11.56
CA PHE A 100 7.42 -5.26 12.18
C PHE A 100 8.02 -3.89 11.90
N ASN A 101 7.24 -3.01 11.28
CA ASN A 101 7.63 -1.63 11.06
C ASN A 101 7.25 -0.79 12.29
N ASN A 102 8.27 -0.39 13.06
CA ASN A 102 8.09 0.35 14.31
C ASN A 102 7.55 1.77 14.14
N LYS A 103 7.69 2.37 12.95
CA LYS A 103 7.26 3.75 12.68
C LYS A 103 5.79 3.81 12.28
N VAL A 104 5.37 2.98 11.32
CA VAL A 104 3.98 2.95 10.83
C VAL A 104 3.11 1.90 11.53
N LYS A 105 3.68 1.15 12.49
CA LYS A 105 2.97 0.19 13.35
C LYS A 105 2.26 -0.90 12.56
N ARG A 106 2.99 -1.51 11.62
CA ARG A 106 2.49 -2.60 10.76
C ARG A 106 3.34 -3.86 10.91
N LEU A 107 2.66 -5.00 11.01
CA LEU A 107 3.27 -6.33 10.95
C LEU A 107 3.06 -6.91 9.55
N PHE A 108 4.14 -7.28 8.90
CA PHE A 108 4.15 -7.96 7.62
C PHE A 108 4.41 -9.44 7.85
N ALA A 109 3.65 -10.30 7.19
CA ALA A 109 3.76 -11.74 7.34
C ALA A 109 3.74 -12.43 5.98
N VAL A 110 4.79 -13.20 5.69
CA VAL A 110 4.88 -14.04 4.50
C VAL A 110 4.00 -15.27 4.69
N ASP A 111 2.96 -15.42 3.86
CA ASP A 111 2.23 -16.67 3.71
C ASP A 111 2.84 -17.47 2.56
N ALA A 112 3.72 -18.42 2.93
CA ALA A 112 4.49 -19.19 1.97
C ALA A 112 3.63 -20.08 1.07
N LEU A 113 2.54 -20.65 1.62
CA LEU A 113 1.59 -21.46 0.86
C LEU A 113 0.65 -20.60 0.01
N GLY A 114 0.23 -19.44 0.53
CA GLY A 114 -0.59 -18.49 -0.21
C GLY A 114 0.16 -17.66 -1.26
N HIS A 115 1.49 -17.78 -1.32
CA HIS A 115 2.36 -17.03 -2.25
C HIS A 115 2.17 -15.51 -2.15
N LYS A 116 1.96 -15.02 -0.93
CA LYS A 116 1.52 -13.65 -0.68
C LYS A 116 2.04 -13.14 0.66
N ILE A 117 1.90 -11.84 0.88
CA ILE A 117 2.26 -11.15 2.11
C ILE A 117 0.98 -10.55 2.65
N ASN A 118 0.65 -10.88 3.89
CA ASN A 118 -0.44 -10.25 4.62
C ASN A 118 0.13 -9.16 5.53
N VAL A 119 -0.58 -8.05 5.63
CA VAL A 119 -0.20 -6.90 6.46
C VAL A 119 -1.27 -6.71 7.53
N TYR A 120 -0.83 -6.53 8.77
CA TYR A 120 -1.67 -6.31 9.94
C TYR A 120 -1.26 -5.02 10.64
N ASP A 121 -2.19 -4.39 11.35
CA ASP A 121 -1.84 -3.34 12.32
C ASP A 121 -1.24 -3.93 13.61
N ASP A 122 -0.85 -3.05 14.53
CA ASP A 122 -0.28 -3.41 15.84
C ASP A 122 -1.30 -3.97 16.85
N SER A 123 -2.57 -3.98 16.48
CA SER A 123 -3.65 -4.64 17.21
C SER A 123 -3.95 -6.03 16.63
N GLY A 124 -3.31 -6.38 15.50
CA GLY A 124 -3.44 -7.67 14.83
C GLY A 124 -4.60 -7.72 13.83
N HIS A 125 -5.25 -6.59 13.51
CA HIS A 125 -6.27 -6.57 12.48
C HIS A 125 -5.65 -6.57 11.10
N TYR A 126 -6.26 -7.33 10.20
CA TYR A 126 -5.87 -7.40 8.81
C TYR A 126 -6.06 -6.05 8.11
N GLN A 127 -5.07 -5.63 7.34
CA GLN A 127 -5.07 -4.38 6.59
C GLN A 127 -5.14 -4.64 5.08
N LEU A 128 -4.16 -5.36 4.55
CA LEU A 128 -4.07 -5.65 3.11
C LEU A 128 -3.24 -6.91 2.82
N THR A 129 -3.28 -7.35 1.56
CA THR A 129 -2.46 -8.43 1.03
C THR A 129 -1.88 -8.02 -0.32
N PHE A 130 -0.65 -8.45 -0.60
CA PHE A 130 -0.07 -8.35 -1.94
C PHE A 130 0.76 -9.58 -2.29
N GLY A 131 1.04 -9.73 -3.58
CA GLY A 131 1.62 -10.96 -4.14
C GLY A 131 0.55 -11.96 -4.56
N LYS A 132 0.91 -12.80 -5.53
CA LYS A 132 0.11 -13.91 -6.03
C LYS A 132 1.07 -14.98 -6.53
N GLN A 133 0.59 -16.21 -6.71
CA GLN A 133 1.39 -17.25 -7.32
C GLN A 133 1.84 -16.83 -8.74
N GLY A 134 3.15 -16.95 -9.01
CA GLY A 134 3.67 -16.73 -10.35
C GLY A 134 5.17 -16.43 -10.38
N ARG A 135 5.66 -16.14 -11.59
CA ARG A 135 7.09 -15.86 -11.86
C ARG A 135 7.36 -14.42 -12.32
N ASP A 136 6.31 -13.65 -12.59
CA ASP A 136 6.44 -12.24 -13.00
C ASP A 136 6.93 -11.36 -11.84
N LYS A 137 7.33 -10.11 -12.13
CA LYS A 137 7.88 -9.15 -11.15
C LYS A 137 6.92 -8.71 -10.04
N SER A 138 5.65 -9.08 -10.12
CA SER A 138 4.62 -8.75 -9.12
C SER A 138 4.10 -9.98 -8.38
N SER A 139 4.60 -11.16 -8.73
CA SER A 139 4.17 -12.46 -8.23
C SER A 139 5.30 -13.12 -7.44
N LEU A 140 4.95 -14.10 -6.64
CA LEU A 140 5.84 -14.84 -5.75
C LEU A 140 5.59 -16.33 -5.91
N MET A 141 6.60 -17.13 -5.58
CA MET A 141 6.49 -18.58 -5.60
C MET A 141 7.26 -19.16 -4.41
N TYR A 142 6.48 -19.61 -3.42
CA TYR A 142 6.95 -20.01 -2.09
C TYR A 142 7.91 -18.99 -1.45
N PRO A 143 7.46 -17.74 -1.24
CA PRO A 143 8.27 -16.77 -0.52
C PRO A 143 8.60 -17.32 0.88
N ASN A 144 9.83 -17.10 1.35
CA ASN A 144 10.30 -17.66 2.62
C ASN A 144 10.43 -16.60 3.70
N ASP A 145 11.06 -15.47 3.38
CA ASP A 145 11.44 -14.47 4.38
C ASP A 145 11.25 -13.03 3.88
N ILE A 146 11.17 -12.08 4.81
CA ILE A 146 10.88 -10.67 4.59
C ILE A 146 11.75 -9.77 5.47
N ALA A 147 12.30 -8.71 4.88
CA ALA A 147 13.04 -7.66 5.59
C ALA A 147 12.53 -6.28 5.17
N LEU A 148 12.59 -5.32 6.10
CA LEU A 148 12.26 -3.93 5.84
C LEU A 148 13.56 -3.14 5.66
N LEU A 149 13.66 -2.37 4.58
CA LEU A 149 14.79 -1.47 4.31
C LEU A 149 14.46 -0.07 4.80
N GLY A 150 15.16 0.34 5.87
CA GLY A 150 15.16 1.71 6.39
C GLY A 150 13.90 2.13 7.15
N ASP A 151 13.98 3.33 7.73
CA ASP A 151 12.96 3.88 8.63
C ASP A 151 11.85 4.68 7.91
N ASN A 152 11.91 4.79 6.58
CA ASN A 152 11.17 5.82 5.82
C ASN A 152 10.14 5.28 4.82
N GLU A 153 9.52 4.15 5.17
CA GLU A 153 8.39 3.52 4.48
C GLU A 153 8.80 2.56 3.36
N ASP A 154 8.70 1.29 3.74
CA ASP A 154 8.10 0.24 2.93
C ASP A 154 8.83 -0.21 1.66
N ASP A 155 10.15 -0.03 1.62
CA ASP A 155 11.00 -0.87 0.81
C ASP A 155 11.13 -2.23 1.51
N ILE A 156 10.38 -3.20 0.99
CA ILE A 156 10.28 -4.54 1.54
C ILE A 156 11.07 -5.48 0.65
N VAL A 157 12.01 -6.21 1.24
CA VAL A 157 12.80 -7.22 0.54
C VAL A 157 12.23 -8.58 0.87
N ILE A 158 11.97 -9.38 -0.15
CA ILE A 158 11.33 -10.68 -0.01
C ILE A 158 12.17 -11.74 -0.69
N THR A 159 12.48 -12.81 0.03
CA THR A 159 13.15 -13.99 -0.56
C THR A 159 12.11 -14.88 -1.24
N ASP A 160 12.14 -14.91 -2.57
CA ASP A 160 11.21 -15.65 -3.41
C ASP A 160 11.82 -17.00 -3.80
N ARG A 161 11.75 -17.95 -2.85
CA ARG A 161 12.56 -19.18 -2.82
C ARG A 161 12.50 -19.98 -4.11
N GLN A 162 11.31 -20.23 -4.63
CA GLN A 162 11.16 -21.12 -5.79
C GLN A 162 11.53 -20.41 -7.10
N ASN A 163 11.38 -19.09 -7.16
CA ASN A 163 11.85 -18.28 -8.28
C ASN A 163 13.35 -17.97 -8.20
N LYS A 164 14.05 -18.43 -7.15
CA LYS A 164 15.50 -18.26 -6.94
C LYS A 164 15.95 -16.80 -7.01
N ARG A 165 15.14 -15.89 -6.46
CA ARG A 165 15.40 -14.46 -6.50
C ARG A 165 15.05 -13.78 -5.18
N VAL A 166 15.53 -12.56 -5.05
CA VAL A 166 15.10 -11.61 -4.04
C VAL A 166 14.36 -10.48 -4.75
N GLN A 167 13.20 -10.09 -4.24
CA GLN A 167 12.39 -9.03 -4.82
C GLN A 167 12.25 -7.86 -3.85
N LEU A 168 12.39 -6.65 -4.39
CA LEU A 168 12.09 -5.40 -3.70
C LEU A 168 10.67 -4.98 -4.05
N PHE A 169 9.83 -4.84 -3.03
CA PHE A 169 8.51 -4.26 -3.11
C PHE A 169 8.56 -2.91 -2.40
N SER A 170 8.45 -1.81 -3.16
CA SER A 170 8.21 -0.51 -2.55
C SER A 170 6.70 -0.28 -2.46
N THR A 171 6.17 0.02 -1.28
CA THR A 171 4.80 0.56 -1.18
C THR A 171 4.77 2.07 -1.41
N SER A 172 5.94 2.74 -1.33
CA SER A 172 6.09 4.17 -1.61
C SER A 172 6.31 4.37 -3.12
N ILE A 173 5.53 5.28 -3.71
CA ILE A 173 5.80 5.73 -5.08
C ILE A 173 7.15 6.44 -5.04
N SER A 174 8.13 5.90 -5.76
CA SER A 174 9.45 6.51 -5.88
C SER A 174 9.28 7.97 -6.33
N LEU A 175 9.61 8.93 -5.46
CA LEU A 175 9.79 10.30 -5.91
C LEU A 175 10.80 10.28 -7.07
N PRO A 176 10.65 11.14 -8.10
CA PRO A 176 11.62 11.23 -9.19
C PRO A 176 13.03 11.36 -8.61
N ARG A 177 14.03 10.64 -9.16
CA ARG A 177 15.43 10.61 -8.68
C ARG A 177 15.99 11.97 -8.23
N LEU A 178 15.62 13.04 -8.94
CA LEU A 178 16.00 14.42 -8.62
C LEU A 178 15.60 14.84 -7.20
N PHE A 179 14.40 14.48 -6.74
CA PHE A 179 13.92 14.78 -5.39
C PHE A 179 14.59 13.93 -4.31
N GLN A 180 15.00 12.70 -4.62
CA GLN A 180 15.77 11.88 -3.69
C GLN A 180 17.17 12.45 -3.46
N LEU A 181 17.81 12.96 -4.52
CA LEU A 181 19.12 13.63 -4.44
C LEU A 181 19.08 14.92 -3.61
N LEU A 182 17.99 15.69 -3.70
CA LEU A 182 17.83 16.98 -3.03
C LEU A 182 17.31 16.88 -1.59
N ARG A 183 16.75 15.73 -1.19
CA ARG A 183 16.17 15.50 0.14
C ARG A 183 17.13 15.80 1.32
N PRO A 184 18.41 15.40 1.31
CA PRO A 184 19.33 15.72 2.41
C PRO A 184 19.72 17.21 2.47
N LEU A 185 19.53 17.96 1.38
CA LEU A 185 19.84 19.39 1.29
C LEU A 185 18.65 20.28 1.71
N LEU A 186 17.44 19.73 1.77
CA LEU A 186 16.22 20.45 2.12
C LEU A 186 16.27 21.17 3.49
N PRO A 187 16.82 20.59 4.59
CA PRO A 187 16.92 21.29 5.87
C PRO A 187 18.03 22.35 5.93
N LEU A 188 18.89 22.44 4.91
CA LEU A 188 19.95 23.44 4.77
C LEU A 188 19.52 24.63 3.90
N LEU A 189 18.33 24.57 3.30
CA LEU A 189 17.80 25.69 2.52
C LEU A 189 17.46 26.85 3.45
N PRO A 190 17.97 28.07 3.19
CA PRO A 190 17.58 29.23 3.98
C PRO A 190 16.06 29.38 3.87
N LEU A 191 15.39 29.74 4.97
CA LEU A 191 13.94 29.84 5.11
C LEU A 191 13.21 30.48 3.90
N PRO A 192 13.76 31.52 3.23
CA PRO A 192 13.17 32.09 2.01
C PRO A 192 13.13 31.12 0.82
N LEU A 193 14.15 30.27 0.61
CA LEU A 193 14.17 29.27 -0.46
C LEU A 193 13.22 28.11 -0.17
N PHE A 194 13.08 27.74 1.11
CA PHE A 194 12.09 26.73 1.54
C PHE A 194 10.66 27.24 1.31
N LEU A 195 10.38 28.51 1.66
CA LEU A 195 9.11 29.18 1.36
C LEU A 195 8.87 29.31 -0.14
N LEU A 196 9.90 29.63 -0.94
CA LEU A 196 9.80 29.67 -2.40
C LEU A 196 9.49 28.28 -2.98
N LEU A 197 10.14 27.22 -2.49
CA LEU A 197 9.86 25.84 -2.89
C LEU A 197 8.43 25.42 -2.50
N PHE A 198 8.00 25.80 -1.30
CA PHE A 198 6.63 25.59 -0.84
C PHE A 198 5.62 26.35 -1.70
N LEU A 199 5.88 27.62 -2.04
CA LEU A 199 5.05 28.41 -2.96
C LEU A 199 5.04 27.82 -4.37
N LEU A 200 6.16 27.28 -4.86
CA LEU A 200 6.24 26.59 -6.15
C LEU A 200 5.48 25.25 -6.16
N VAL A 201 5.37 24.58 -5.00
CA VAL A 201 4.58 23.35 -4.84
C VAL A 201 3.10 23.67 -4.63
N ALA A 202 2.77 24.66 -3.81
CA ALA A 202 1.42 25.13 -3.53
C ALA A 202 0.77 25.86 -4.72
N SER A 203 1.56 26.49 -5.60
CA SER A 203 1.09 27.07 -6.86
C SER A 203 0.87 26.03 -7.98
N ARG A 204 1.12 24.73 -7.73
CA ARG A 204 0.77 23.69 -8.70
C ARG A 204 -0.74 23.53 -8.79
N LYS A 205 -1.30 23.96 -9.93
CA LYS A 205 -2.72 23.81 -10.27
C LYS A 205 -3.21 22.37 -10.04
N LYS A 206 -4.37 22.22 -9.39
CA LYS A 206 -5.12 20.96 -9.27
C LYS A 206 -5.33 20.33 -10.66
N LYS A 207 -5.24 19.00 -10.72
CA LYS A 207 -5.45 18.21 -11.93
C LYS A 207 -6.79 17.52 -11.85
N TYR A 208 -7.45 17.42 -13.00
CA TYR A 208 -8.75 16.78 -13.14
C TYR A 208 -8.61 15.67 -14.18
N ILE A 209 -9.04 14.46 -13.82
CA ILE A 209 -9.20 13.36 -14.77
C ILE A 209 -10.67 13.35 -15.16
N VAL A 210 -10.95 13.34 -16.46
CA VAL A 210 -12.32 13.46 -16.96
C VAL A 210 -12.73 12.12 -17.55
N SER A 211 -13.88 11.59 -17.12
CA SER A 211 -14.48 10.39 -17.71
C SER A 211 -15.24 10.72 -19.00
N ASP A 212 -15.52 9.68 -19.77
CA ASP A 212 -16.38 9.72 -20.96
C ASP A 212 -17.78 10.22 -20.63
N CYS A 213 -18.45 9.63 -19.63
CA CYS A 213 -19.79 10.02 -19.20
C CYS A 213 -19.88 11.49 -18.75
N PHE A 214 -18.83 12.02 -18.10
CA PHE A 214 -18.81 13.43 -17.70
C PHE A 214 -18.74 14.35 -18.92
N ILE A 215 -17.94 13.99 -19.93
CA ILE A 215 -17.86 14.77 -21.16
C ILE A 215 -19.19 14.74 -21.91
N ASP A 216 -19.83 13.58 -21.99
CA ASP A 216 -21.13 13.43 -22.63
C ASP A 216 -22.19 14.33 -21.97
N GLU A 217 -22.23 14.37 -20.64
CA GLU A 217 -23.10 15.29 -19.90
C GLU A 217 -22.81 16.76 -20.23
N VAL A 218 -21.54 17.16 -20.26
CA VAL A 218 -21.14 18.55 -20.57
C VAL A 218 -21.58 18.96 -21.98
N LEU A 219 -21.46 18.03 -22.95
CA LEU A 219 -21.86 18.28 -24.33
C LEU A 219 -23.39 18.34 -24.47
N THR A 220 -24.11 17.40 -23.88
CA THR A 220 -25.58 17.31 -23.97
C THR A 220 -26.28 18.46 -23.25
N THR A 221 -25.73 18.93 -22.13
CA THR A 221 -26.26 20.07 -21.36
C THR A 221 -25.82 21.44 -21.89
N GLY A 222 -24.97 21.48 -22.93
CA GLY A 222 -24.49 22.74 -23.54
C GLY A 222 -23.53 23.54 -22.66
N ARG A 223 -22.88 22.90 -21.67
CA ARG A 223 -22.01 23.53 -20.67
C ARG A 223 -20.54 23.58 -21.06
N LEU A 224 -20.26 23.41 -22.35
CA LEU A 224 -18.91 23.34 -22.88
C LEU A 224 -18.11 24.60 -22.56
N ASP A 225 -18.73 25.77 -22.66
CA ASP A 225 -18.09 27.04 -22.35
C ASP A 225 -17.76 27.15 -20.85
N ASP A 226 -18.69 26.82 -19.95
CA ASP A 226 -18.43 26.83 -18.50
C ASP A 226 -17.23 25.95 -18.13
N PHE A 227 -17.18 24.75 -18.71
CA PHE A 227 -16.08 23.82 -18.52
C PHE A 227 -14.74 24.35 -19.07
N ILE A 228 -14.78 25.02 -20.24
CA ILE A 228 -13.61 25.65 -20.87
C ILE A 228 -13.15 26.87 -20.07
N PHE A 229 -14.01 27.71 -19.51
CA PHE A 229 -13.58 28.96 -18.89
C PHE A 229 -12.86 28.78 -17.56
N GLU A 230 -13.00 27.63 -16.91
CA GLU A 230 -12.25 27.32 -15.72
C GLU A 230 -10.72 27.20 -15.99
N LYS A 231 -9.91 27.87 -15.15
CA LYS A 231 -8.43 27.86 -15.24
C LYS A 231 -7.80 26.54 -14.73
N LYS A 232 -8.47 25.40 -14.92
CA LYS A 232 -8.08 24.06 -14.47
C LYS A 232 -7.26 23.30 -15.54
N LYS A 233 -6.62 22.19 -15.15
CA LYS A 233 -5.89 21.28 -16.06
C LYS A 233 -6.63 19.95 -16.15
N TYR A 234 -7.18 19.67 -17.32
CA TYR A 234 -7.95 18.47 -17.61
C TYR A 234 -7.09 17.42 -18.32
N HIS A 235 -7.32 16.17 -17.97
CA HIS A 235 -6.64 15.02 -18.52
C HIS A 235 -7.67 13.96 -18.92
N ILE A 236 -7.47 13.39 -20.10
CA ILE A 236 -8.38 12.41 -20.70
C ILE A 236 -7.60 11.14 -21.08
N THR A 237 -8.33 10.04 -21.27
CA THR A 237 -7.79 8.82 -21.88
C THR A 237 -7.72 8.97 -23.40
N PRO A 238 -6.88 8.17 -24.09
CA PRO A 238 -6.86 8.13 -25.56
C PRO A 238 -8.22 7.78 -26.16
N TYR A 239 -9.01 6.95 -25.48
CA TYR A 239 -10.37 6.62 -25.90
C TYR A 239 -11.29 7.86 -25.99
N ILE A 240 -11.25 8.73 -24.97
CA ILE A 240 -12.04 9.96 -24.95
C ILE A 240 -11.54 10.92 -26.04
N GLU A 241 -10.25 10.97 -26.29
CA GLU A 241 -9.69 11.78 -27.38
C GLU A 241 -10.23 11.36 -28.75
N ASP A 242 -10.19 10.06 -29.04
CA ASP A 242 -10.72 9.49 -30.29
C ASP A 242 -12.23 9.71 -30.42
N PHE A 243 -12.95 9.72 -29.30
CA PHE A 243 -14.37 10.07 -29.25
C PHE A 243 -14.60 11.54 -29.63
N LEU A 244 -13.87 12.47 -29.00
CA LEU A 244 -14.05 13.91 -29.24
C LEU A 244 -13.60 14.36 -30.62
N ALA A 245 -12.63 13.67 -31.22
CA ALA A 245 -12.20 13.92 -32.60
C ALA A 245 -13.32 13.64 -33.63
N LYS A 246 -14.26 12.74 -33.32
CA LYS A 246 -15.38 12.39 -34.20
C LYS A 246 -16.57 13.35 -34.10
N GLU A 247 -16.76 13.95 -32.92
CA GLU A 247 -17.86 14.88 -32.62
C GLU A 247 -17.63 16.30 -33.19
N ASN A 248 -16.53 16.53 -33.92
CA ASN A 248 -16.19 17.80 -34.57
C ASN A 248 -16.20 19.01 -33.61
N ILE A 249 -15.78 18.77 -32.36
CA ILE A 249 -15.77 19.76 -31.29
C ILE A 249 -14.70 20.83 -31.55
N ALA A 250 -14.99 22.08 -31.17
CA ALA A 250 -14.10 23.21 -31.38
C ALA A 250 -12.66 22.93 -30.93
N GLU A 251 -11.68 23.21 -31.80
CA GLU A 251 -10.24 22.98 -31.57
C GLU A 251 -9.72 23.64 -30.27
N ARG A 252 -10.36 24.73 -29.85
CA ARG A 252 -10.11 25.43 -28.58
C ARG A 252 -10.32 24.54 -27.34
N PHE A 253 -11.24 23.58 -27.40
CA PHE A 253 -11.52 22.62 -26.33
C PHE A 253 -10.43 21.54 -26.26
N LEU A 254 -10.10 20.94 -27.40
CA LEU A 254 -9.08 19.88 -27.51
C LEU A 254 -7.72 20.36 -26.99
N ASN A 255 -7.34 21.60 -27.28
CA ASN A 255 -6.10 22.22 -26.82
C ASN A 255 -5.99 22.37 -25.29
N LYS A 256 -7.09 22.26 -24.54
CA LYS A 256 -7.07 22.27 -23.06
C LYS A 256 -6.89 20.88 -22.45
N LEU A 257 -7.18 19.83 -23.20
CA LEU A 257 -7.10 18.45 -22.73
C LEU A 257 -5.66 17.96 -22.86
N LYS A 258 -5.11 17.39 -21.79
CA LYS A 258 -3.73 16.90 -21.76
C LYS A 258 -3.67 15.39 -21.79
N HIS A 259 -2.97 14.85 -22.79
CA HIS A 259 -2.72 13.42 -22.89
C HIS A 259 -1.89 12.92 -21.70
N ASN A 260 -2.28 11.76 -21.18
CA ASN A 260 -1.48 11.03 -20.22
C ASN A 260 -0.72 9.89 -20.90
N ARG A 261 0.39 9.48 -20.28
CA ARG A 261 1.13 8.28 -20.71
C ARG A 261 0.24 7.05 -20.56
N LYS A 262 0.23 6.18 -21.59
CA LYS A 262 -0.45 4.88 -21.60
C LYS A 262 -0.16 4.10 -20.33
N VAL A 263 -1.21 3.55 -19.73
CA VAL A 263 -1.14 2.68 -18.56
C VAL A 263 -0.72 1.27 -19.00
N SER A 264 0.05 0.55 -18.17
CA SER A 264 0.47 -0.81 -18.52
C SER A 264 -0.74 -1.74 -18.60
N ARG A 265 -0.79 -2.61 -19.61
CA ARG A 265 -1.88 -3.58 -19.79
C ARG A 265 -2.06 -4.48 -18.56
N SER A 266 -0.96 -4.84 -17.89
CA SER A 266 -1.01 -5.62 -16.64
C SER A 266 -1.68 -4.88 -15.47
N THR A 267 -1.61 -3.56 -15.43
CA THR A 267 -2.29 -2.72 -14.43
C THR A 267 -3.77 -2.62 -14.75
N LEU A 268 -4.12 -2.43 -16.03
CA LEU A 268 -5.51 -2.35 -16.49
C LEU A 268 -6.27 -3.63 -16.16
N VAL A 269 -5.74 -4.80 -16.53
CA VAL A 269 -6.38 -6.09 -16.23
C VAL A 269 -6.65 -6.27 -14.72
N LYS A 270 -5.70 -5.88 -13.86
CA LYS A 270 -5.88 -5.96 -12.40
C LYS A 270 -7.03 -5.08 -11.90
N ILE A 271 -7.15 -3.86 -12.42
CA ILE A 271 -8.21 -2.92 -12.02
C ILE A 271 -9.56 -3.41 -12.56
N MET A 272 -9.61 -3.87 -13.81
CA MET A 272 -10.80 -4.48 -14.42
C MET A 272 -11.30 -5.67 -13.60
N ASP A 273 -10.40 -6.59 -13.24
CA ASP A 273 -10.77 -7.78 -12.46
C ASP A 273 -11.25 -7.45 -11.05
N MET A 274 -10.62 -6.46 -10.40
CA MET A 274 -10.87 -6.08 -9.01
C MET A 274 -12.16 -5.29 -8.86
N TYR A 275 -12.37 -4.28 -9.71
CA TYR A 275 -13.51 -3.37 -9.61
C TYR A 275 -14.64 -3.71 -10.61
N LYS A 276 -14.45 -4.78 -11.40
CA LYS A 276 -15.39 -5.25 -12.43
C LYS A 276 -15.73 -4.18 -13.47
N VAL A 277 -14.79 -3.28 -13.75
CA VAL A 277 -14.94 -2.19 -14.74
C VAL A 277 -14.35 -2.60 -16.09
N ASP A 278 -14.76 -1.93 -17.17
CA ASP A 278 -14.13 -2.09 -18.49
C ASP A 278 -12.74 -1.45 -18.56
N GLU A 279 -12.07 -1.60 -19.70
CA GLU A 279 -10.69 -1.14 -19.91
C GLU A 279 -10.58 0.39 -19.86
N ASN A 280 -11.56 1.14 -20.38
CA ASN A 280 -11.56 2.60 -20.36
C ASN A 280 -11.68 3.12 -18.92
N HIS A 281 -12.65 2.60 -18.18
CA HIS A 281 -12.83 2.91 -16.77
C HIS A 281 -11.61 2.50 -15.93
N ALA A 282 -10.99 1.35 -16.23
CA ALA A 282 -9.75 0.96 -15.56
C ALA A 282 -8.60 1.92 -15.84
N GLU A 283 -8.49 2.46 -17.06
CA GLU A 283 -7.49 3.46 -17.40
C GLU A 283 -7.76 4.79 -16.68
N ILE A 284 -9.02 5.25 -16.64
CA ILE A 284 -9.44 6.44 -15.88
C ILE A 284 -9.06 6.30 -14.41
N LEU A 285 -9.40 5.17 -13.78
CA LEU A 285 -9.04 4.90 -12.38
C LEU A 285 -7.53 4.87 -12.21
N ALA A 286 -6.77 4.24 -13.10
CA ALA A 286 -5.31 4.19 -13.01
C ALA A 286 -4.66 5.58 -13.13
N LEU A 287 -5.24 6.48 -13.94
CA LEU A 287 -4.78 7.86 -14.10
C LEU A 287 -5.10 8.69 -12.85
N ALA A 288 -6.30 8.51 -12.29
CA ALA A 288 -6.74 9.20 -11.08
C ALA A 288 -6.03 8.67 -9.82
N TYR A 289 -5.68 7.39 -9.79
CA TYR A 289 -4.99 6.71 -8.68
C TYR A 289 -3.49 7.05 -8.54
N ARG A 290 -2.98 8.11 -9.19
CA ARG A 290 -1.57 8.50 -9.05
C ARG A 290 -1.33 9.23 -7.72
N ARG A 291 -0.55 8.61 -6.81
CA ARG A 291 -0.04 9.29 -5.59
C ARG A 291 1.02 10.34 -5.94
N PHE A 292 0.57 11.51 -6.38
CA PHE A 292 1.33 12.74 -6.19
C PHE A 292 1.07 13.27 -4.78
N ILE A 293 1.82 14.29 -4.37
CA ILE A 293 1.56 15.09 -3.16
C ILE A 293 0.13 15.70 -3.17
N TYR A 294 -0.54 15.73 -4.34
CA TYR A 294 -1.95 16.07 -4.52
C TYR A 294 -2.64 15.02 -5.40
N HIS A 295 -3.74 14.44 -4.93
CA HIS A 295 -4.57 13.54 -5.73
C HIS A 295 -5.32 14.33 -6.83
N PRO A 296 -5.32 13.85 -8.09
CA PRO A 296 -6.23 14.36 -9.10
C PRO A 296 -7.68 14.16 -8.66
N VAL A 297 -8.56 15.09 -9.04
CA VAL A 297 -10.01 14.92 -8.87
C VAL A 297 -10.54 14.19 -10.09
N LEU A 298 -11.31 13.12 -9.89
CA LEU A 298 -12.03 12.43 -10.95
C LEU A 298 -13.37 13.14 -11.21
N LEU A 299 -13.61 13.55 -12.44
CA LEU A 299 -14.91 14.05 -12.88
C LEU A 299 -15.67 12.89 -13.52
N CYS A 300 -16.80 12.50 -12.93
CA CYS A 300 -17.54 11.30 -13.31
C CYS A 300 -19.01 11.36 -12.88
N CYS A 301 -19.91 10.87 -13.72
CA CYS A 301 -21.33 10.64 -13.40
C CYS A 301 -21.75 9.15 -13.49
N ASN A 302 -20.83 8.24 -13.82
CA ASN A 302 -21.10 6.79 -13.81
C ASN A 302 -21.00 6.20 -12.38
N ASP A 303 -22.09 5.65 -11.87
CA ASP A 303 -22.18 5.08 -10.51
C ASP A 303 -21.14 3.99 -10.22
N LYS A 304 -20.88 3.13 -11.21
CA LYS A 304 -19.94 2.01 -11.05
C LYS A 304 -18.51 2.50 -10.95
N LEU A 305 -18.15 3.50 -11.77
CA LEU A 305 -16.85 4.15 -11.73
C LEU A 305 -16.67 4.98 -10.46
N LEU A 306 -17.71 5.72 -10.02
CA LEU A 306 -17.70 6.46 -8.75
C LEU A 306 -17.48 5.53 -7.55
N LYS A 307 -18.21 4.41 -7.50
CA LYS A 307 -18.04 3.40 -6.45
C LYS A 307 -16.60 2.87 -6.41
N ALA A 308 -16.04 2.51 -7.56
CA ALA A 308 -14.65 2.05 -7.66
C ALA A 308 -13.64 3.14 -7.25
N ALA A 309 -13.90 4.40 -7.60
CA ALA A 309 -13.07 5.53 -7.21
C ALA A 309 -13.08 5.75 -5.69
N HIS A 310 -14.25 5.66 -5.04
CA HIS A 310 -14.37 5.75 -3.59
C HIS A 310 -13.64 4.62 -2.86
N GLU A 311 -13.77 3.38 -3.35
CA GLU A 311 -13.03 2.22 -2.81
C GLU A 311 -11.50 2.39 -2.93
N LEU A 312 -11.03 3.14 -3.93
CA LEU A 312 -9.62 3.49 -4.15
C LEU A 312 -9.16 4.74 -3.38
N GLY A 313 -10.06 5.44 -2.67
CA GLY A 313 -9.76 6.70 -1.99
C GLY A 313 -9.48 7.86 -2.96
N ILE A 314 -10.05 7.82 -4.16
CA ILE A 314 -9.96 8.87 -5.17
C ILE A 314 -11.05 9.91 -4.89
N ASP A 315 -10.68 11.19 -4.87
CA ASP A 315 -11.64 12.30 -4.81
C ASP A 315 -12.39 12.38 -6.15
N ALA A 316 -13.71 12.29 -6.11
CA ALA A 316 -14.55 12.28 -7.30
C ALA A 316 -15.69 13.29 -7.18
N GLN A 317 -15.99 13.99 -8.29
CA GLN A 317 -17.03 15.01 -8.38
C GLN A 317 -17.96 14.70 -9.55
N THR A 318 -19.25 14.80 -9.28
CA THR A 318 -20.29 14.78 -10.31
C THR A 318 -20.39 16.16 -10.98
N PRO A 319 -21.06 16.28 -12.15
CA PRO A 319 -21.28 17.56 -12.82
C PRO A 319 -21.88 18.62 -11.88
N GLU A 320 -22.88 18.29 -11.08
CA GLU A 320 -23.55 19.23 -10.16
C GLU A 320 -22.56 19.79 -9.14
N VAL A 321 -21.74 18.92 -8.54
CA VAL A 321 -20.71 19.31 -7.57
C VAL A 321 -19.63 20.16 -8.24
N PHE A 322 -19.21 19.78 -9.44
CA PHE A 322 -18.13 20.45 -10.16
C PHE A 322 -18.50 21.88 -10.56
N PHE A 323 -19.73 22.08 -11.03
CA PHE A 323 -20.23 23.38 -11.46
C PHE A 323 -20.89 24.20 -10.34
N GLY A 324 -21.00 23.66 -9.12
CA GLY A 324 -21.50 24.40 -7.96
C GLY A 324 -23.02 24.49 -7.88
N GLU A 325 -23.75 23.53 -8.44
CA GLU A 325 -25.20 23.43 -8.34
C GLU A 325 -25.58 22.81 -6.99
N VAL A 326 -26.11 23.64 -6.10
CA VAL A 326 -26.59 23.21 -4.78
C VAL A 326 -27.89 22.41 -4.98
N LYS A 327 -27.94 21.16 -4.47
CA LYS A 327 -29.22 20.47 -4.30
C LYS A 327 -30.07 21.25 -3.28
N GLY A 328 -31.13 21.89 -3.74
CA GLY A 328 -32.26 22.23 -2.88
C GLY A 328 -32.77 20.95 -2.21
N HIS A 329 -33.00 21.04 -0.90
CA HIS A 329 -33.44 19.94 -0.04
C HIS A 329 -34.71 19.25 -0.51
#